data_AF-A0A0B2QJT3-F1
#
_entry.id   AF-A0A0B2QJT3-F1
#
_cell.length_a   1.000
_cell.length_b   1.000
_cell.length_c   1.000
_cell.angle_alpha   90.00
_cell.angle_beta   90.00
_cell.angle_gamma   90.00
#
_symmetry.space_group_name_H-M   'P 1'
#
loop_
_entity.id
_entity.type
_entity.pdbx_description
1 polymer ?
#
loop_
_entity_poly.entity_id
_entity_poly.type
_entity_poly.pdbx_seq_one_letter_code
_entity_poly.pdbx_strand_id
1 'polypeptide(L)'
;MPNGSFVRSTSVWWKDIMAIDEGDGWFHRNVVRRIGDGRNTFFWLARWVGESCLRDQLPCIFRISSKLNASVGDMGEWLVSRWS
;
A
#
# COMPACT_ATOMS: atom_id res chain seq x y z
N MET A 1 -13.00 -23.75 8.11
CA MET A 1 -14.33 -23.37 7.57
C MET A 1 -14.79 -22.09 8.27
N PRO A 2 -15.32 -21.06 7.59
CA PRO A 2 -15.05 -20.61 6.22
C PRO A 2 -14.18 -19.33 6.19
N ASN A 3 -13.40 -19.20 5.13
CA ASN A 3 -12.65 -17.99 4.77
C ASN A 3 -13.63 -16.82 4.64
N GLY A 4 -13.45 -15.79 5.47
CA GLY A 4 -14.07 -14.49 5.24
C GLY A 4 -13.45 -13.86 4.00
N SER A 5 -13.95 -14.25 2.82
CA SER A 5 -13.77 -13.46 1.62
C SER A 5 -14.49 -12.14 1.88
N PHE A 6 -13.72 -11.14 2.31
CA PHE A 6 -14.11 -9.75 2.10
C PHE A 6 -14.25 -9.60 0.59
N VAL A 7 -15.45 -9.81 0.06
CA VAL A 7 -15.82 -9.30 -1.26
C VAL A 7 -15.77 -7.79 -1.09
N ARG A 8 -14.57 -7.23 -1.29
CA ARG A 8 -14.42 -5.79 -1.41
C ARG A 8 -15.38 -5.41 -2.53
N SER A 9 -16.39 -4.61 -2.20
CA SER A 9 -17.18 -3.93 -3.22
C SER A 9 -16.20 -3.03 -3.97
N THR A 10 -15.59 -3.57 -5.01
CA THR A 10 -14.70 -2.82 -5.87
C THR A 10 -15.60 -1.82 -6.60
N SER A 11 -15.18 -0.56 -6.63
CA SER A 11 -15.94 0.48 -7.33
C SER A 11 -16.15 0.04 -8.78
N VAL A 12 -17.27 0.42 -9.39
CA VAL A 12 -17.54 0.10 -10.81
C VAL A 12 -16.38 0.56 -11.67
N TRP A 13 -15.85 1.76 -11.39
CA TRP A 13 -14.63 2.30 -11.98
C TRP A 13 -13.41 1.38 -11.84
N TRP A 14 -13.21 0.76 -10.67
CA TRP A 14 -12.11 -0.21 -10.47
C TRP A 14 -12.31 -1.48 -11.29
N LYS A 15 -13.55 -1.93 -11.49
CA LYS A 15 -13.85 -3.09 -12.35
C LYS A 15 -13.53 -2.78 -13.81
N ASP A 16 -13.87 -1.59 -14.28
CA ASP A 16 -13.58 -1.16 -15.66
C ASP A 16 -12.07 -1.10 -15.93
N ILE A 17 -11.31 -0.60 -14.96
CA ILE A 17 -9.84 -0.59 -15.03
C ILE A 17 -9.26 -2.00 -15.05
N MET A 18 -9.73 -2.87 -14.16
CA MET A 18 -9.27 -4.27 -14.13
C MET A 18 -9.65 -5.04 -15.40
N ALA A 19 -10.71 -4.63 -16.11
CA ALA A 19 -11.08 -5.23 -17.40
C ALA A 19 -10.09 -4.88 -18.53
N ILE A 20 -9.30 -3.81 -18.37
CA ILE A 20 -8.20 -3.45 -19.30
C ILE A 20 -6.95 -4.28 -19.01
N ASP A 21 -6.80 -4.78 -17.77
CA ASP A 21 -5.68 -5.63 -17.38
C ASP A 21 -5.91 -7.03 -17.96
N GLU A 22 -5.28 -7.35 -19.10
CA GLU A 22 -5.42 -8.62 -19.84
C GLU A 22 -4.81 -9.84 -19.09
N GLY A 23 -4.65 -9.74 -17.77
CA GLY A 23 -4.07 -10.77 -16.90
C GLY A 23 -2.54 -10.81 -16.91
N ASP A 24 -1.88 -9.92 -17.64
CA ASP A 24 -0.42 -9.78 -17.64
C ASP A 24 0.10 -8.91 -16.47
N GLY A 25 -0.81 -8.25 -15.74
CA GLY A 25 -0.48 -7.34 -14.65
C GLY A 25 0.05 -5.99 -15.13
N TRP A 26 -0.25 -5.58 -16.37
CA TRP A 26 0.05 -4.26 -16.92
C TRP A 26 -0.31 -3.15 -15.94
N PHE A 27 -1.50 -3.21 -15.33
CA PHE A 27 -1.96 -2.13 -14.45
C PHE A 27 -1.05 -1.99 -13.23
N HIS A 28 -0.67 -3.10 -12.60
CA HIS A 28 0.23 -3.08 -11.45
C HIS A 28 1.65 -2.58 -11.82
N ARG A 29 2.10 -2.87 -13.04
CA ARG A 29 3.42 -2.46 -13.54
C ARG A 29 3.50 -0.98 -13.93
N ASN A 30 2.40 -0.40 -14.40
CA ASN A 30 2.39 0.93 -15.01
C ASN A 30 1.75 2.00 -14.12
N VAL A 31 1.00 1.62 -13.08
CA VAL A 31 0.31 2.57 -12.21
C VAL A 31 0.99 2.69 -10.87
N VAL A 32 1.41 3.91 -10.54
CA VAL A 32 1.99 4.25 -9.25
C VAL A 32 0.94 4.86 -8.33
N ARG A 33 0.90 4.40 -7.08
CA ARG A 33 0.09 5.02 -6.04
C ARG A 33 0.76 6.31 -5.56
N ARG A 34 0.10 7.46 -5.73
CA ARG A 34 0.53 8.73 -5.12
C ARG A 34 -0.13 8.88 -3.76
N ILE A 35 0.68 8.95 -2.71
CA ILE A 35 0.20 9.01 -1.31
C ILE A 35 -0.07 10.46 -0.86
N GLY A 36 0.49 11.45 -1.54
CA GLY A 36 0.36 12.87 -1.15
C GLY A 36 1.32 13.21 -0.01
N ASP A 37 0.82 13.87 1.03
CA ASP A 37 1.60 14.30 2.20
C ASP A 37 1.89 13.16 3.20
N GLY A 38 1.38 11.95 2.94
CA GLY A 38 1.70 10.77 3.74
C GLY A 38 1.06 10.72 5.12
N ARG A 39 0.33 11.76 5.57
CA ARG A 39 -0.13 11.87 6.97
C ARG A 39 -1.25 10.89 7.32
N ASN A 40 -2.05 10.48 6.33
CA ASN A 40 -3.18 9.58 6.51
C ASN A 40 -2.86 8.10 6.16
N THR A 41 -1.60 7.77 5.92
CA THR A 41 -1.18 6.39 5.61
C THR A 41 -0.13 5.95 6.62
N PHE A 42 -0.39 4.90 7.40
CA PHE A 42 0.59 4.36 8.35
C PHE A 42 1.70 3.60 7.64
N PHE A 43 2.96 3.86 7.99
CA PHE A 43 4.09 3.24 7.29
C PHE A 43 4.12 1.72 7.51
N TRP A 44 4.11 1.24 8.75
CA TRP A 44 4.20 -0.20 9.01
C TRP A 44 2.87 -0.95 8.88
N LEU A 45 1.77 -0.24 9.11
CA LEU A 45 0.43 -0.83 9.25
C LEU A 45 -0.39 -0.76 7.97
N ALA A 46 0.00 0.06 6.99
CA ALA A 46 -0.66 0.05 5.69
C ALA A 46 -0.20 -1.14 4.83
N ARG A 47 -1.12 -1.60 3.98
CA ARG A 47 -0.81 -2.49 2.86
C ARG A 47 -0.26 -1.65 1.71
N TRP A 48 1.02 -1.83 1.42
CA TRP A 48 1.71 -1.12 0.35
C TRP A 48 1.57 -1.85 -0.98
N VAL A 49 1.98 -3.11 -0.98
CA VAL A 49 1.96 -4.00 -2.13
C VAL A 49 1.42 -5.35 -1.67
N GLY A 50 0.49 -5.91 -2.44
CA GLY A 50 -0.10 -7.22 -2.15
C GLY A 50 -1.06 -7.24 -0.96
N GLU A 51 -1.07 -8.38 -0.26
CA GLU A 51 -2.13 -8.72 0.69
C GLU A 51 -1.81 -8.41 2.18
N SER A 52 -0.55 -8.16 2.52
CA SER A 52 -0.10 -7.98 3.90
C SER A 52 0.60 -6.64 4.15
N CYS A 53 0.69 -6.25 5.42
CA CYS A 53 1.34 -5.00 5.84
C CYS A 53 2.85 -5.22 6.02
N LEU A 54 3.64 -4.15 5.99
CA LEU A 54 5.10 -4.25 6.16
C LEU A 54 5.50 -4.85 7.52
N ARG A 55 4.73 -4.62 8.58
CA ARG A 55 5.00 -5.23 9.89
C ARG A 55 4.99 -6.77 9.83
N ASP A 56 4.13 -7.34 8.99
CA ASP A 56 3.93 -8.79 8.90
C ASP A 56 4.96 -9.41 7.95
N GLN A 57 5.36 -8.66 6.91
CA GLN A 57 6.37 -9.07 5.94
C GLN A 57 7.82 -8.90 6.48
N LEU A 58 8.06 -7.90 7.31
CA LEU A 58 9.38 -7.52 7.83
C LEU A 58 9.36 -7.40 9.37
N PRO A 59 8.98 -8.46 10.11
CA PRO A 59 8.77 -8.39 11.56
C PRO A 59 10.06 -8.06 12.33
N CYS A 60 11.22 -8.46 11.81
CA CYS A 60 12.52 -8.15 12.42
C CYS A 60 12.84 -6.65 12.36
N ILE A 61 12.55 -5.99 11.24
CA ILE A 61 12.78 -4.55 11.05
C ILE A 61 11.73 -3.76 11.85
N PHE A 62 10.48 -4.22 11.82
CA PHE A 62 9.41 -3.65 12.64
C PHE A 62 9.81 -3.64 14.13
N ARG A 63 10.32 -4.75 14.67
CA ARG A 63 10.70 -4.85 16.09
C ARG A 63 11.76 -3.84 16.54
N ILE A 64 12.69 -3.47 15.66
CA ILE A 64 13.78 -2.53 15.98
C ILE A 64 13.45 -1.08 15.61
N SER A 65 12.31 -0.84 14.97
CA SER A 65 11.87 0.49 14.59
C SER A 65 11.37 1.26 15.81
N SER A 66 11.81 2.52 15.96
CA SER A 66 11.31 3.42 17.00
C SER A 66 9.93 4.00 16.69
N LYS A 67 9.49 3.92 15.42
CA LYS A 67 8.30 4.59 14.87
C LYS A 67 7.30 3.58 14.31
N LEU A 68 6.70 2.76 15.18
CA LEU A 68 5.81 1.65 14.76
C LEU A 68 4.47 2.13 14.19
N ASN A 69 3.91 3.20 14.75
CA ASN A 69 2.62 3.77 14.37
C ASN A 69 2.76 5.09 13.59
N ALA A 70 3.95 5.37 13.07
CA ALA A 70 4.20 6.58 12.30
C ALA A 70 3.46 6.56 10.96
N SER A 71 2.96 7.71 10.55
CA SER A 71 2.49 7.92 9.19
C SER A 71 3.67 7.96 8.22
N VAL A 72 3.40 7.86 6.92
CA VAL A 72 4.43 8.01 5.89
C VAL A 72 5.07 9.39 5.97
N GLY A 73 4.28 10.43 6.23
CA GLY A 73 4.79 11.80 6.41
C GLY A 73 5.72 11.95 7.62
N ASP A 74 5.48 11.19 8.70
CA ASP A 74 6.37 11.19 9.87
C ASP A 74 7.70 10.45 9.63
N MET A 75 7.75 9.62 8.57
CA MET A 75 8.90 8.82 8.17
C MET A 75 9.75 9.53 7.09
N GLY A 76 9.23 10.60 6.51
CA GLY A 76 9.89 11.44 5.52
C GLY A 76 8.91 12.00 4.50
N GLU A 77 9.38 12.95 3.72
CA GLU A 77 8.58 13.60 2.68
C GLU A 77 9.23 13.39 1.30
N TRP A 78 8.38 13.24 0.28
CA TRP A 78 8.84 13.20 -1.11
C TRP A 78 8.88 14.61 -1.68
N LEU A 79 10.07 15.23 -1.65
CA LEU A 79 10.30 16.58 -2.16
C LEU A 79 11.28 16.52 -3.32
N VAL A 80 10.96 17.21 -4.42
CA VAL A 80 11.87 17.40 -5.56
C VAL A 80 12.48 16.07 -6.04
N SER A 81 11.62 15.07 -6.25
CA SER A 81 12.00 13.73 -6.73
C SER A 81 12.99 12.97 -5.83
N ARG A 82 13.05 13.30 -4.52
CA ARG A 82 13.90 12.63 -3.54
C ARG A 82 13.15 12.42 -2.22
N TRP A 83 13.46 11.32 -1.54
CA TRP A 83 13.02 11.09 -0.15
C TRP A 83 13.94 11.85 0.81
N SER A 84 13.37 12.69 1.67
CA SER A 84 14.07 13.43 2.72
C SER A 84 13.52 13.11 4.10
#